data_AF-A0A2V6N0L4-F1
#
_entry.id   AF-A0A2V6N0L4-F1
#
_cell.length_a   1.000
_cell.length_b   1.000
_cell.length_c   1.000
_cell.angle_alpha   90.00
_cell.angle_beta   90.00
_cell.angle_gamma   90.00
#
_symmetry.space_group_name_H-M   'P 1'
#
loop_
_entity.id
_entity.type
_entity.pdbx_description
1 polymer ?
#
loop_
_entity_poly.entity_id
_entity_poly.type
_entity_poly.pdbx_seq_one_letter_code
_entity_poly.pdbx_strand_id
1 'polypeptide(L)'
;MRRSHHVSSREIERKFLIKRLPVKILRSRHFPIAQGYLANEPGGRHVRLRKKAKTASLTFKVGRGTSREEREIRLSPKQFAMLWPATRGRRLRKTRYEIPWKNPWSDPRR
;
A
#
# COMPACT_ATOMS: atom_id res chain seq x y z
N MET A 1 32.90 -9.45 -22.99
CA MET A 1 31.94 -8.50 -22.38
C MET A 1 30.95 -9.25 -21.52
N ARG A 2 30.96 -9.04 -20.20
CA ARG A 2 30.02 -9.67 -19.26
C ARG A 2 28.65 -9.03 -19.42
N ARG A 3 27.64 -9.80 -19.83
CA ARG A 3 26.23 -9.35 -19.84
C ARG A 3 25.82 -9.10 -18.39
N SER A 4 25.47 -7.85 -18.08
CA SER A 4 24.92 -7.48 -16.78
C SER A 4 23.54 -8.13 -16.68
N HIS A 5 23.42 -9.19 -15.87
CA HIS A 5 22.14 -9.78 -15.55
C HIS A 5 21.36 -8.80 -14.66
N HIS A 6 20.46 -8.03 -15.26
CA HIS A 6 19.42 -7.33 -14.51
C HIS A 6 18.53 -8.37 -13.83
N VAL A 7 18.81 -8.70 -12.57
CA VAL A 7 17.83 -9.36 -11.72
C VAL A 7 16.72 -8.34 -11.49
N SER A 8 15.67 -8.39 -12.31
CA SER A 8 14.43 -7.72 -12.00
C SER A 8 13.94 -8.30 -10.67
N SER A 9 14.02 -7.53 -9.59
CA SER A 9 13.48 -7.89 -8.28
C SER A 9 11.94 -7.87 -8.34
N ARG A 10 11.37 -8.81 -9.11
CA ARG A 10 9.95 -8.90 -9.35
C ARG A 10 9.26 -9.33 -8.07
N GLU A 11 8.62 -8.39 -7.39
CA GLU A 11 7.81 -8.67 -6.21
C GLU A 11 6.59 -9.54 -6.57
N ILE A 12 6.32 -10.57 -5.77
CA ILE A 12 5.14 -11.43 -5.87
C ILE A 12 4.33 -11.28 -4.58
N GLU A 13 3.13 -10.68 -4.67
CA GLU A 13 2.22 -10.49 -3.53
C GLU A 13 1.02 -11.46 -3.62
N ARG A 14 0.69 -12.15 -2.52
CA ARG A 14 -0.52 -12.96 -2.36
C ARG A 14 -1.42 -12.40 -1.27
N LYS A 15 -2.74 -12.47 -1.45
CA LYS A 15 -3.73 -11.97 -0.49
C LYS A 15 -4.66 -13.09 -0.06
N PHE A 16 -4.92 -13.15 1.24
CA PHE A 16 -5.80 -14.13 1.85
C PHE A 16 -6.81 -13.39 2.73
N LEU A 17 -8.06 -13.84 2.70
CA LEU A 17 -9.05 -13.40 3.66
C LEU A 17 -8.82 -14.11 4.99
N ILE A 18 -8.73 -13.36 6.08
CA ILE A 18 -8.67 -13.94 7.43
C ILE A 18 -10.09 -14.17 7.95
N LYS A 19 -10.34 -15.34 8.53
CA LYS A 19 -11.66 -15.67 9.13
C LYS A 19 -11.82 -15.06 10.52
N ARG A 20 -10.72 -14.92 11.26
CA ARG A 20 -10.66 -14.38 12.63
C ARG A 20 -9.37 -13.58 12.81
N LEU A 21 -9.42 -12.52 13.60
CA LEU A 21 -8.25 -11.70 13.92
C LEU A 21 -7.37 -12.40 14.97
N PRO A 22 -6.12 -12.75 14.68
CA PRO A 22 -5.26 -13.41 15.68
C PRO A 22 -4.80 -12.40 16.73
N VAL A 23 -5.16 -12.61 18.01
CA VAL A 23 -4.90 -11.66 19.12
C VAL A 23 -3.42 -11.30 19.26
N LYS A 24 -2.51 -12.25 18.99
CA LYS A 24 -1.05 -12.04 19.09
C LYS A 24 -0.55 -10.90 18.18
N ILE A 25 -1.22 -10.61 17.06
CA ILE A 25 -0.78 -9.55 16.14
C ILE A 25 -1.03 -8.14 16.69
N LEU A 26 -1.90 -7.99 17.69
CA LEU A 26 -2.25 -6.67 18.24
C LEU A 26 -1.02 -5.95 18.84
N ARG A 27 -0.01 -6.70 19.28
CA ARG A 27 1.28 -6.17 19.77
C ARG A 27 2.28 -5.85 18.67
N SER A 28 2.00 -6.25 17.42
CA SER A 28 2.90 -6.00 16.29
C SER A 28 2.88 -4.53 15.89
N ARG A 29 3.96 -4.08 15.25
CA ARG A 29 4.03 -2.75 14.65
C ARG A 29 2.83 -2.56 13.72
N HIS A 30 2.12 -1.47 13.89
CA HIS A 30 0.97 -1.15 13.07
C HIS A 30 0.81 0.36 12.87
N PHE A 31 0.04 0.74 11.85
CA PHE A 31 -0.27 2.14 11.59
C PHE A 31 -1.57 2.29 10.81
N PRO A 32 -2.27 3.42 10.98
CA PRO A 32 -3.43 3.76 10.18
C PRO A 32 -2.99 4.13 8.76
N ILE A 33 -3.82 3.71 7.80
CA ILE A 33 -3.78 4.15 6.42
C ILE A 33 -5.15 4.73 6.09
N ALA A 34 -5.15 5.96 5.58
CA ALA A 34 -6.28 6.51 4.85
C ALA A 34 -5.92 6.56 3.38
N GLN A 35 -6.85 6.17 2.51
CA GLN A 35 -6.68 6.30 1.07
C GLN A 35 -7.98 6.73 0.42
N GLY A 36 -7.87 7.47 -0.68
CA GLY A 36 -9.01 8.00 -1.41
C GLY A 36 -8.67 8.14 -2.88
N TYR A 37 -9.63 7.88 -3.76
CA TYR A 37 -9.43 7.96 -5.19
C TYR A 37 -9.97 9.28 -5.73
N LEU A 38 -9.13 10.01 -6.44
CA LEU A 38 -9.54 11.17 -7.24
C LEU A 38 -10.11 10.69 -8.60
N ALA A 39 -9.48 9.66 -9.17
CA ALA A 39 -9.93 8.96 -10.36
C ALA A 39 -9.75 7.45 -10.18
N ASN A 40 -10.73 6.66 -10.66
CA ASN A 40 -10.73 5.21 -10.61
C ASN A 40 -11.51 4.68 -11.82
N GLU A 41 -10.86 4.65 -12.98
CA GLU A 41 -11.50 4.31 -14.25
C GLU A 41 -11.37 2.81 -14.55
N PRO A 42 -12.36 2.21 -15.24
CA PRO A 42 -12.28 0.82 -15.69
C PRO A 42 -11.03 0.54 -16.52
N GLY A 43 -10.49 1.52 -17.26
CA GLY A 43 -9.30 1.43 -18.12
C GLY A 43 -7.95 1.22 -17.41
N GLY A 44 -7.93 1.05 -16.09
CA GLY A 44 -6.68 0.87 -15.33
C GLY A 44 -5.97 2.18 -15.00
N ARG A 45 -6.63 3.32 -15.25
CA ARG A 45 -6.17 4.64 -14.82
C ARG A 45 -6.71 4.95 -13.43
N HIS A 46 -5.79 5.16 -12.50
CA HIS A 46 -6.11 5.44 -11.10
C HIS A 46 -5.26 6.58 -10.58
N VAL A 47 -5.90 7.56 -9.94
CA VAL A 47 -5.23 8.60 -9.15
C VAL A 47 -5.67 8.41 -7.71
N ARG A 48 -4.71 8.05 -6.85
CA ARG A 48 -4.98 7.73 -5.45
C ARG A 48 -4.18 8.65 -4.53
N LEU A 49 -4.87 9.30 -3.61
CA LEU A 49 -4.27 9.89 -2.43
C LEU A 49 -4.13 8.83 -1.34
N ARG A 50 -2.99 8.80 -0.66
CA ARG A 50 -2.74 7.91 0.46
C ARG A 50 -2.00 8.63 1.57
N LYS A 51 -2.46 8.46 2.81
CA LYS A 51 -1.77 8.88 4.03
C LYS A 51 -1.42 7.65 4.86
N LYS A 52 -0.13 7.40 5.10
CA LYS A 52 0.42 6.37 6.00
C LYS A 52 1.03 7.10 7.19
N ALA A 53 0.42 6.98 8.37
CA ALA A 53 0.83 7.75 9.55
C ALA A 53 1.00 9.26 9.22
N LYS A 54 2.24 9.79 9.25
CA LYS A 54 2.56 11.20 8.97
C LYS A 54 2.92 11.49 7.50
N THR A 55 3.08 10.48 6.65
CA THR A 55 3.44 10.68 5.24
C THR A 55 2.22 10.61 4.34
N ALA A 56 2.16 11.49 3.35
CA ALA A 56 1.11 11.53 2.35
C ALA A 56 1.72 11.45 0.95
N SER A 57 1.04 10.76 0.03
CA SER A 57 1.41 10.67 -1.37
C SER A 57 0.20 10.68 -2.29
N LEU A 58 0.44 11.09 -3.53
CA LEU A 58 -0.43 10.88 -4.67
C LEU A 58 0.24 9.84 -5.56
N THR A 59 -0.50 8.80 -5.93
CA THR A 59 -0.04 7.80 -6.89
C THR A 59 -0.90 7.88 -8.14
N PHE A 60 -0.28 8.01 -9.29
CA PHE A 60 -0.89 7.82 -10.60
C PHE A 60 -0.48 6.45 -11.12
N LYS A 61 -1.46 5.67 -11.56
CA LYS A 61 -1.23 4.37 -12.23
C LYS A 61 -1.99 4.36 -13.54
N VAL A 62 -1.36 3.90 -14.61
CA VAL A 62 -1.99 3.65 -15.91
C VAL A 62 -1.52 2.32 -16.47
N GLY A 63 -2.46 1.58 -17.06
CA GLY A 63 -2.19 0.31 -17.75
C GLY A 63 -2.91 -0.88 -17.13
N ARG A 64 -3.05 -1.94 -17.92
CA ARG A 64 -3.62 -3.22 -17.54
C ARG A 64 -2.59 -4.34 -17.80
N GLY A 65 -2.67 -5.44 -17.06
CA GLY A 65 -1.81 -6.60 -17.28
C GLY A 65 -0.34 -6.37 -16.90
N THR A 66 0.58 -6.75 -17.80
CA THR A 66 2.04 -6.85 -17.59
C THR A 66 2.80 -5.53 -17.79
N SER A 67 2.18 -4.51 -18.39
CA SER A 67 2.76 -3.17 -18.52
C SER A 67 1.94 -2.16 -17.72
N ARG A 68 2.58 -1.54 -16.73
CA ARG A 68 1.97 -0.51 -15.87
C ARG A 68 2.96 0.63 -15.70
N GLU A 69 2.52 1.84 -15.97
CA GLU A 69 3.21 3.04 -15.52
C GLU A 69 2.70 3.41 -14.12
N GLU A 70 3.62 3.61 -13.20
CA GLU A 70 3.33 4.10 -11.85
C GLU A 70 4.24 5.28 -11.52
N ARG A 71 3.62 6.39 -11.13
CA ARG A 71 4.31 7.58 -10.62
C ARG A 71 3.79 7.87 -9.23
N GLU A 72 4.69 8.02 -8.25
CA GLU A 72 4.34 8.41 -6.90
C GLU A 72 4.98 9.77 -6.57
N ILE A 73 4.16 10.67 -6.03
CA ILE A 73 4.57 12.02 -5.63
C ILE A 73 4.29 12.16 -4.14
N ARG A 74 5.30 12.57 -3.37
CA ARG A 74 5.12 12.92 -1.96
C ARG A 74 4.36 14.23 -1.85
N LEU A 75 3.36 14.28 -0.99
CA LEU A 75 2.57 15.48 -0.73
C LEU A 75 2.92 16.06 0.64
N SER A 76 2.91 17.38 0.72
CA SER A 76 2.87 18.07 2.00
C SER A 76 1.51 17.85 2.69
N PRO A 77 1.43 18.02 4.02
CA PRO A 77 0.16 17.94 4.74
C PRO A 77 -0.91 18.89 4.18
N LYS A 78 -0.52 20.11 3.79
CA LYS A 78 -1.41 21.12 3.20
C LYS A 78 -1.96 20.66 1.85
N GLN A 79 -1.10 20.18 0.95
CA GLN A 79 -1.53 19.65 -0.35
C GLN A 79 -2.50 18.48 -0.19
N PHE A 80 -2.19 17.53 0.71
CA PHE A 80 -3.09 16.41 0.97
C PHE A 80 -4.45 16.89 1.49
N ALA A 81 -4.47 17.81 2.46
CA ALA A 81 -5.70 18.33 3.03
C ALA A 81 -6.58 19.03 1.98
N MET A 82 -5.97 19.79 1.06
CA MET A 82 -6.69 20.46 -0.03
C MET A 82 -7.31 19.47 -1.02
N LEU A 83 -6.61 18.38 -1.36
CA LEU A 83 -7.10 17.40 -2.34
C LEU A 83 -8.06 16.36 -1.71
N TRP A 84 -7.94 16.10 -0.40
CA TRP A 84 -8.70 15.05 0.27
C TRP A 84 -10.22 15.16 0.10
N PRO A 85 -10.88 16.35 0.20
CA PRO A 85 -12.31 16.51 -0.04
C PRO A 85 -12.80 15.88 -1.36
N ALA A 86 -12.04 15.99 -2.44
CA ALA A 86 -12.41 15.46 -3.77
C ALA A 86 -12.44 13.91 -3.85
N THR A 87 -11.98 13.22 -2.80
CA THR A 87 -12.06 11.76 -2.69
C THR A 87 -13.37 11.27 -2.03
N ARG A 88 -14.30 12.17 -1.65
CA ARG A 88 -15.57 11.80 -1.00
C ARG A 88 -16.30 10.70 -1.79
N GLY A 89 -16.90 9.75 -1.08
CA GLY A 89 -17.55 8.57 -1.66
C GLY A 89 -16.60 7.48 -2.16
N ARG A 90 -15.28 7.74 -2.22
CA ARG A 90 -14.27 6.82 -2.78
C ARG A 90 -13.08 6.65 -1.83
N ARG A 91 -13.35 6.53 -0.53
CA ARG A 91 -12.35 6.43 0.55
C ARG A 91 -12.32 5.05 1.17
N LEU A 92 -11.13 4.64 1.61
CA LEU A 92 -10.91 3.46 2.45
C LEU A 92 -9.99 3.81 3.61
N ARG A 93 -10.30 3.29 4.79
CA ARG A 93 -9.43 3.37 5.97
C ARG A 93 -9.12 1.96 6.47
N LYS A 94 -7.89 1.75 6.91
CA LYS A 94 -7.46 0.48 7.52
C LYS A 94 -6.33 0.70 8.51
N THR A 95 -6.23 -0.19 9.49
CA THR A 95 -5.00 -0.37 10.26
C THR A 95 -4.19 -1.48 9.61
N ARG A 96 -2.93 -1.21 9.28
CA ARG A 96 -2.01 -2.21 8.73
C ARG A 96 -1.06 -2.66 9.82
N TYR A 97 -1.11 -3.95 10.15
CA TYR A 97 -0.12 -4.64 10.96
C TYR A 97 1.01 -5.14 10.05
N GLU A 98 2.26 -4.91 10.44
CA GLU A 98 3.46 -5.45 9.79
C GLU A 98 3.95 -6.66 10.59
N ILE A 99 3.96 -7.83 9.96
CA ILE A 99 4.41 -9.10 10.56
C ILE A 99 5.67 -9.53 9.79
N PRO A 100 6.87 -9.46 10.41
CA PRO A 100 8.09 -9.96 9.78
C PRO A 100 7.96 -11.44 9.45
N TRP A 101 8.51 -11.88 8.31
CA TRP A 101 8.54 -13.30 7.96
C TRP A 101 9.38 -14.13 8.95
N LYS A 102 10.44 -13.55 9.51
CA LYS A 102 11.28 -14.13 10.57
C LYS A 102 10.88 -13.66 11.99
N ASN A 103 9.58 -13.49 12.27
CA ASN A 103 9.15 -13.05 13.60
C ASN A 103 9.10 -14.24 14.59
N PRO A 104 9.64 -14.12 15.82
CA PRO A 104 10.12 -15.20 16.69
C PRO A 104 9.03 -15.97 17.45
N TRP A 105 7.83 -16.08 16.90
CA TRP A 105 6.74 -16.89 17.48
C TRP A 105 6.82 -18.37 17.05
N SER A 106 7.97 -18.80 16.53
CA SER A 106 8.22 -20.11 15.93
C SER A 106 9.20 -20.98 16.72
N ASP A 107 9.47 -20.68 17.99
CA ASP A 107 10.13 -21.65 18.88
C ASP A 107 9.13 -22.20 19.91
N PRO A 108 8.77 -23.49 19.85
CA PRO A 108 7.95 -24.14 20.87
C PRO A 108 8.72 -24.50 22.16
N ARG A 109 10.00 -24.10 22.32
CA ARG A 109 10.84 -24.38 23.51
C ARG A 109 11.01 -23.20 24.48
N ARG A 110 10.00 -22.34 24.66
CA ARG A 110 9.92 -21.35 25.76
C ARG A 110 8.56 -21.37 26.43
#